data_AF-A0A8J5JXK3-F1
#
_entry.id   AF-A0A8J5JXK3-F1
#
_cell.length_a   1.000
_cell.length_b   1.000
_cell.length_c   1.000
_cell.angle_alpha   90.00
_cell.angle_beta   90.00
_cell.angle_gamma   90.00
#
_symmetry.space_group_name_H-M   'P 1'
#
loop_
_entity.id
_entity.type
_entity.pdbx_description
1 polymer ?
#
loop_
_entity_poly.entity_id
_entity_poly.type
_entity_poly.pdbx_seq_one_letter_code
_entity_poly.pdbx_strand_id
1 'polypeptide(L)'
;MILVRATIPSSEVEPVHCGDGVEAQAVRIHLANDSLVVYNIYKPPTKRLEAGELLTQATQELVLIAGDFNAHHPTINSTTRMNLDGRHLVELLTDVPEITLINTGEPTHTLGGTLDLTFISTELVPVAQWEMDDELTSDHFATTTTLRMELLPPSPRPSPRWNTKKANWKLYQDELQKWFSNYEPAEDIDQLNQDLTDAIQHAAEKAIPKTNPTNRHHKD
;
A
#
# COMPACT_ATOMS: atom_id res chain seq x y z
N MET A 1 -2.53 4.44 14.77
CA MET A 1 -1.46 4.74 13.78
C MET A 1 -1.24 3.51 12.93
N ILE A 2 -1.30 3.62 11.60
CA ILE A 2 -0.93 2.54 10.68
C ILE A 2 0.52 2.75 10.24
N LEU A 3 1.34 1.71 10.32
CA LEU A 3 2.73 1.73 9.87
C LEU A 3 2.89 0.81 8.66
N VAL A 4 3.33 1.36 7.53
CA VAL A 4 3.58 0.59 6.31
C VAL A 4 5.08 0.50 6.06
N ARG A 5 5.58 -0.72 5.78
CA ARG A 5 6.98 -0.94 5.43
C ARG A 5 7.31 -0.17 4.15
N ALA A 6 8.42 0.57 4.14
CA ALA A 6 8.83 1.44 3.03
C ALA A 6 8.97 0.75 1.65
N THR A 7 9.07 -0.58 1.61
CA THR A 7 9.13 -1.35 0.35
C THR A 7 7.76 -1.69 -0.22
N ILE A 8 6.68 -1.42 0.50
CA ILE A 8 5.30 -1.66 0.09
C ILE A 8 4.73 -0.36 -0.47
N PRO A 9 4.41 -0.30 -1.78
CA PRO A 9 3.82 0.90 -2.37
C PRO A 9 2.45 1.17 -1.75
N SER A 10 2.25 2.38 -1.23
CA SER A 10 1.02 2.76 -0.54
C SER A 10 0.72 4.26 -0.63
N SER A 11 -0.52 4.64 -0.36
CA SER A 11 -1.01 6.02 -0.28
C SER A 11 -2.00 6.19 0.87
N GLU A 12 -2.06 7.40 1.43
CA GLU A 12 -3.02 7.74 2.48
C GLU A 12 -4.46 7.75 1.94
N VAL A 13 -5.41 7.39 2.80
CA VAL A 13 -6.84 7.39 2.50
C VAL A 13 -7.57 8.06 3.64
N GLU A 14 -8.50 8.96 3.29
CA GLU A 14 -9.43 9.52 4.27
C GLU A 14 -10.34 8.40 4.81
N PRO A 15 -10.31 8.12 6.12
CA PRO A 15 -11.08 7.03 6.69
C PRO A 15 -12.57 7.37 6.71
N VAL A 16 -13.39 6.33 6.58
CA VAL A 16 -14.84 6.41 6.78
C VAL A 16 -15.17 6.80 8.23
N HIS A 17 -16.19 7.65 8.40
CA HIS A 17 -16.70 7.98 9.73
C HIS A 17 -17.39 6.76 10.35
N CYS A 18 -16.92 6.33 11.53
CA CYS A 18 -17.41 5.13 12.22
C CYS A 18 -18.19 5.43 13.51
N GLY A 19 -18.63 6.67 13.70
CA GLY A 19 -19.35 7.14 14.88
C GLY A 19 -18.53 8.06 15.79
N ASP A 20 -19.22 8.87 16.59
CA ASP A 20 -18.60 9.87 17.46
C ASP A 20 -17.66 9.25 18.51
N GLY A 21 -16.37 9.56 18.40
CA GLY A 21 -15.32 9.07 19.30
C GLY A 21 -14.85 7.66 18.98
N VAL A 22 -15.19 7.11 17.82
CA VAL A 22 -14.50 5.97 17.21
C VAL A 22 -13.34 6.50 16.39
N GLU A 23 -12.16 5.92 16.59
CA GLU A 23 -10.97 6.26 15.82
C GLU A 23 -10.87 5.32 14.62
N ALA A 24 -10.76 5.89 13.42
CA ALA A 24 -10.58 5.15 12.18
C ALA A 24 -9.37 5.72 11.43
N GLN A 25 -8.58 4.84 10.84
CA GLN A 25 -7.47 5.20 9.96
C GLN A 25 -7.48 4.27 8.75
N ALA A 26 -7.04 4.76 7.60
CA ALA A 26 -7.01 3.97 6.38
C ALA A 26 -5.73 4.22 5.59
N VAL A 27 -5.22 3.17 4.94
CA VAL A 27 -4.14 3.26 3.97
C VAL A 27 -4.43 2.35 2.78
N ARG A 28 -4.11 2.82 1.57
CA ARG A 28 -4.23 2.02 0.35
C ARG A 28 -2.89 1.37 0.03
N ILE A 29 -2.89 0.06 -0.11
CA ILE A 29 -1.76 -0.74 -0.59
C ILE A 29 -1.94 -0.99 -2.08
N HIS A 30 -0.94 -0.65 -2.89
CA HIS A 30 -1.00 -0.86 -4.34
C HIS A 30 -0.49 -2.27 -4.69
N LEU A 31 -1.37 -3.04 -5.34
CA LEU A 31 -1.11 -4.38 -5.83
C LEU A 31 -0.77 -4.33 -7.33
N ALA A 32 -0.30 -5.44 -7.89
CA ALA A 32 0.08 -5.50 -9.30
C ALA A 32 -1.08 -5.14 -10.26
N ASN A 33 -2.29 -5.60 -9.93
CA ASN A 33 -3.47 -5.46 -10.78
C ASN A 33 -4.64 -4.76 -10.08
N ASP A 34 -4.48 -4.33 -8.83
CA ASP A 34 -5.57 -3.76 -8.01
C ASP A 34 -5.00 -2.94 -6.83
N SER A 35 -5.84 -2.59 -5.85
CA SER A 35 -5.42 -2.03 -4.57
C SER A 35 -6.23 -2.61 -3.42
N LEU A 36 -5.61 -2.72 -2.25
CA LEU A 36 -6.24 -3.13 -1.00
C LEU A 36 -6.29 -1.94 -0.05
N VAL A 37 -7.46 -1.57 0.45
CA VAL A 37 -7.57 -0.57 1.52
C VAL A 37 -7.58 -1.26 2.87
N VAL A 38 -6.62 -0.88 3.71
CA VAL A 38 -6.47 -1.39 5.06
C VAL A 38 -7.01 -0.35 6.04
N TYR A 39 -8.05 -0.72 6.77
CA TYR A 39 -8.64 0.07 7.84
C TYR A 39 -8.14 -0.42 9.20
N ASN A 40 -7.75 0.52 10.06
CA ASN A 40 -7.51 0.29 11.49
C ASN A 40 -8.58 1.00 12.30
N ILE A 41 -9.35 0.25 13.09
CA ILE A 41 -10.46 0.74 13.90
C ILE A 41 -10.12 0.59 15.37
N TYR A 42 -10.29 1.66 16.13
CA TYR A 42 -10.37 1.60 17.58
C TYR A 42 -11.71 2.19 18.02
N LYS A 43 -12.59 1.33 18.55
CA LYS A 43 -13.85 1.75 19.15
C LYS A 43 -13.75 1.64 20.67
N PRO A 44 -13.73 2.76 21.41
CA PRO A 44 -13.71 2.70 22.87
C PRO A 44 -14.96 2.02 23.45
N PRO A 45 -14.88 1.31 24.60
CA PRO A 45 -16.00 0.55 25.15
C PRO A 45 -17.30 1.37 25.34
N THR A 46 -17.15 2.66 25.66
CA THR A 46 -18.26 3.58 25.97
C THR A 46 -18.91 4.22 24.75
N LYS A 47 -18.33 4.06 23.56
CA LYS A 47 -18.80 4.70 22.31
C LYS A 47 -19.72 3.78 21.52
N ARG A 48 -20.36 4.34 20.50
CA ARG A 48 -21.20 3.59 19.55
C ARG A 48 -20.45 3.39 18.26
N LEU A 49 -20.57 2.19 17.70
CA LEU A 49 -20.01 1.88 16.40
C LEU A 49 -21.07 2.05 15.32
N GLU A 50 -20.77 2.87 14.32
CA GLU A 50 -21.52 2.99 13.06
C GLU A 50 -20.74 2.28 11.95
N ALA A 51 -20.86 0.95 11.87
CA ALA A 51 -20.02 0.14 10.97
C ALA A 51 -20.61 -0.07 9.56
N GLY A 52 -21.81 0.46 9.29
CA GLY A 52 -22.51 0.25 8.03
C GLY A 52 -21.69 0.70 6.83
N GLU A 53 -21.29 1.97 6.79
CA GLU A 53 -20.50 2.51 5.67
C GLU A 53 -19.14 1.80 5.56
N LEU A 54 -18.49 1.52 6.70
CA LEU A 54 -17.21 0.83 6.78
C LEU A 54 -17.26 -0.57 6.15
N LEU A 55 -18.22 -1.41 6.54
CA LEU A 55 -18.32 -2.79 6.05
C LEU A 55 -18.79 -2.83 4.59
N THR A 56 -19.61 -1.86 4.15
CA THR A 56 -20.02 -1.76 2.74
C THR A 56 -18.91 -1.31 1.79
N GLN A 57 -17.75 -0.83 2.27
CA GLN A 57 -16.60 -0.56 1.41
C GLN A 57 -16.17 -1.79 0.60
N ALA A 58 -16.39 -3.00 1.13
CA ALA A 58 -16.13 -4.26 0.44
C ALA A 58 -16.94 -4.44 -0.86
N THR A 59 -18.02 -3.68 -1.05
CA THR A 59 -18.83 -3.69 -2.29
C THR A 59 -18.20 -2.86 -3.42
N GLN A 60 -17.20 -2.03 -3.10
CA GLN A 60 -16.60 -1.06 -4.01
C GLN A 60 -15.12 -1.35 -4.30
N GLU A 61 -14.38 -1.83 -3.29
CA GLU A 61 -12.96 -2.15 -3.40
C GLU A 61 -12.55 -3.29 -2.46
N LEU A 62 -11.34 -3.82 -2.67
CA LEU A 62 -10.76 -4.79 -1.75
C LEU A 62 -10.43 -4.12 -0.41
N VAL A 63 -10.92 -4.69 0.68
CA VAL A 63 -10.67 -4.17 2.02
C VAL A 63 -10.13 -5.24 2.98
N LEU A 64 -9.30 -4.78 3.90
CA LEU A 64 -9.00 -5.44 5.16
C LEU A 64 -9.30 -4.45 6.27
N ILE A 65 -10.20 -4.81 7.18
CA ILE A 65 -10.61 -3.97 8.31
C ILE A 65 -10.21 -4.72 9.58
N ALA A 66 -9.35 -4.12 10.39
CA ALA A 66 -8.88 -4.72 11.63
C ALA A 66 -8.84 -3.72 12.78
N GLY A 67 -8.80 -4.22 14.01
CA GLY A 67 -8.55 -3.43 15.22
C GLY A 67 -9.45 -3.85 16.37
N ASP A 68 -9.48 -3.04 17.44
CA ASP A 68 -10.27 -3.31 18.65
C ASP A 68 -11.67 -2.69 18.53
N PHE A 69 -12.66 -3.55 18.39
CA PHE A 69 -14.06 -3.15 18.22
C PHE A 69 -14.82 -3.01 19.55
N ASN A 70 -14.28 -3.48 20.68
CA ASN A 70 -15.01 -3.59 21.95
C ASN A 70 -16.47 -4.07 21.78
N ALA A 71 -16.66 -5.04 20.87
CA ALA A 71 -17.95 -5.58 20.49
C ALA A 71 -18.08 -6.99 21.07
N HIS A 72 -19.29 -7.32 21.51
CA HIS A 72 -19.56 -8.61 22.14
C HIS A 72 -20.73 -9.29 21.46
N HIS A 73 -20.49 -10.46 20.87
CA HIS A 73 -21.52 -11.36 20.39
C HIS A 73 -20.99 -12.81 20.36
N PRO A 74 -21.82 -13.84 20.62
CA PRO A 74 -21.38 -15.24 20.51
C PRO A 74 -20.82 -15.61 19.13
N THR A 75 -21.39 -15.07 18.05
CA THR A 75 -20.92 -15.29 16.65
C THR A 75 -19.51 -14.77 16.41
N ILE A 76 -19.07 -13.73 17.14
CA ILE A 76 -17.69 -13.22 17.08
C ILE A 76 -16.82 -13.80 18.20
N ASN A 77 -17.25 -14.93 18.78
CA ASN A 77 -16.53 -15.66 19.82
C ASN A 77 -16.26 -14.85 21.11
N SER A 78 -17.19 -13.95 21.46
CA SER A 78 -17.11 -13.24 22.73
C SER A 78 -17.63 -14.09 23.88
N THR A 79 -16.87 -14.14 24.99
CA THR A 79 -17.26 -14.83 26.24
C THR A 79 -18.09 -13.94 27.17
N THR A 80 -18.18 -12.63 26.87
CA THR A 80 -18.93 -11.63 27.61
C THR A 80 -20.36 -11.49 27.06
N ARG A 81 -21.27 -10.96 27.88
CA ARG A 81 -22.65 -10.67 27.47
C ARG A 81 -22.67 -9.82 26.20
N MET A 82 -23.51 -10.20 25.23
CA MET A 82 -23.63 -9.46 23.97
C MET A 82 -23.97 -7.98 24.23
N ASN A 83 -23.38 -7.09 23.43
CA ASN A 83 -23.71 -5.67 23.40
C ASN A 83 -24.34 -5.29 22.06
N LEU A 84 -24.77 -4.03 21.95
CA LEU A 84 -25.47 -3.55 20.75
C LEU A 84 -24.54 -3.47 19.53
N ASP A 85 -23.26 -3.16 19.72
CA ASP A 85 -22.30 -3.09 18.62
C ASP A 85 -21.99 -4.50 18.07
N GLY A 86 -21.88 -5.51 18.94
CA GLY A 86 -21.72 -6.90 18.51
C GLY A 86 -22.95 -7.44 17.78
N ARG A 87 -24.17 -7.04 18.18
CA ARG A 87 -25.39 -7.34 17.42
C ARG A 87 -25.37 -6.66 16.05
N HIS A 88 -25.04 -5.36 16.03
CA HIS A 88 -24.97 -4.58 14.81
C HIS A 88 -23.98 -5.16 13.79
N LEU A 89 -22.79 -5.57 14.24
CA LEU A 89 -21.80 -6.23 13.39
C LEU A 89 -22.32 -7.54 12.79
N VAL A 90 -23.03 -8.36 13.58
CA VAL A 90 -23.58 -9.64 13.10
C VAL A 90 -24.73 -9.46 12.12
N GLU A 91 -25.57 -8.44 12.33
CA GLU A 91 -26.59 -8.03 11.35
C GLU A 91 -25.91 -7.62 10.04
N LEU A 92 -24.88 -6.77 10.09
CA LEU A 92 -24.14 -6.34 8.90
C LEU A 92 -23.41 -7.48 8.18
N LEU A 93 -22.84 -8.45 8.91
CA LEU A 93 -22.25 -9.65 8.31
C LEU A 93 -23.29 -10.51 7.56
N THR A 94 -24.57 -10.40 7.94
CA THR A 94 -25.67 -11.08 7.24
C THR A 94 -26.10 -10.29 6.00
N ASP A 95 -26.09 -8.96 6.09
CA ASP A 95 -26.58 -8.05 5.05
C ASP A 95 -25.53 -7.73 3.97
N VAL A 96 -24.23 -7.90 4.26
CA VAL A 96 -23.10 -7.59 3.36
C VAL A 96 -22.31 -8.88 3.06
N PRO A 97 -22.68 -9.66 2.03
CA PRO A 97 -22.00 -10.92 1.70
C PRO A 97 -20.56 -10.73 1.17
N GLU A 98 -20.20 -9.54 0.73
CA GLU A 98 -18.86 -9.19 0.22
C GLU A 98 -17.81 -9.07 1.33
N ILE A 99 -18.19 -9.10 2.61
CA ILE A 99 -17.26 -9.05 3.73
C ILE A 99 -17.36 -10.31 4.60
N THR A 100 -16.21 -10.83 5.04
CA THR A 100 -16.12 -12.01 5.90
C THR A 100 -15.27 -11.71 7.14
N LEU A 101 -15.74 -12.13 8.32
CA LEU A 101 -14.96 -12.21 9.55
C LEU A 101 -14.06 -13.45 9.53
N ILE A 102 -12.75 -13.28 9.70
CA ILE A 102 -11.76 -14.37 9.55
C ILE A 102 -11.09 -14.82 10.85
N ASN A 103 -11.47 -14.25 12.00
CA ASN A 103 -10.99 -14.72 13.30
C ASN A 103 -11.29 -16.22 13.48
N THR A 104 -10.31 -16.98 13.99
CA THR A 104 -10.41 -18.44 14.16
C THR A 104 -10.95 -18.90 15.52
N GLY A 105 -11.24 -17.97 16.44
CA GLY A 105 -11.87 -18.25 17.74
C GLY A 105 -10.89 -18.24 18.92
N GLU A 106 -9.63 -17.90 18.70
CA GLU A 106 -8.68 -17.62 19.76
C GLU A 106 -9.07 -16.31 20.48
N PRO A 107 -8.96 -16.25 21.81
CA PRO A 107 -9.10 -14.99 22.55
C PRO A 107 -8.02 -14.00 22.12
N THR A 108 -8.39 -12.72 22.02
CA THR A 108 -7.43 -11.62 21.75
C THR A 108 -7.20 -10.76 22.98
N HIS A 109 -7.78 -11.13 24.12
CA HIS A 109 -7.61 -10.44 25.39
C HIS A 109 -7.27 -11.43 26.51
N THR A 110 -6.41 -11.03 27.43
CA THR A 110 -5.90 -11.87 28.55
C THR A 110 -6.99 -12.36 29.51
N LEU A 111 -8.11 -11.64 29.63
CA LEU A 111 -9.29 -12.06 30.39
C LEU A 111 -10.22 -13.01 29.60
N GLY A 112 -9.85 -13.38 28.37
CA GLY A 112 -10.65 -14.18 27.46
C GLY A 112 -11.57 -13.36 26.55
N GLY A 113 -12.09 -14.02 25.52
CA GLY A 113 -12.94 -13.42 24.49
C GLY A 113 -12.17 -12.73 23.37
N THR A 114 -12.88 -12.46 22.28
CA THR A 114 -12.36 -11.77 21.09
C THR A 114 -12.93 -10.35 21.05
N LEU A 115 -12.04 -9.36 21.04
CA LEU A 115 -12.34 -7.93 20.92
C LEU A 115 -11.74 -7.35 19.65
N ASP A 116 -10.57 -7.88 19.29
CA ASP A 116 -9.82 -7.54 18.09
C ASP A 116 -10.37 -8.39 16.95
N LEU A 117 -11.01 -7.73 15.99
CA LEU A 117 -11.68 -8.40 14.87
C LEU A 117 -10.95 -8.09 13.58
N THR A 118 -10.92 -9.07 12.67
CA THR A 118 -10.41 -8.90 11.32
C THR A 118 -11.47 -9.30 10.32
N PHE A 119 -11.91 -8.32 9.53
CA PHE A 119 -12.80 -8.50 8.40
C PHE A 119 -12.01 -8.30 7.11
N ILE A 120 -12.31 -9.09 6.09
CA ILE A 120 -11.72 -8.94 4.76
C ILE A 120 -12.81 -9.06 3.70
N SER A 121 -12.57 -8.50 2.51
CA SER A 121 -13.39 -8.82 1.34
C SER A 121 -13.45 -10.34 1.17
N THR A 122 -14.64 -10.91 1.00
CA THR A 122 -14.89 -12.36 0.97
C THR A 122 -14.05 -13.06 -0.11
N GLU A 123 -13.75 -12.39 -1.21
CA GLU A 123 -12.88 -12.91 -2.27
C GLU A 123 -11.42 -13.10 -1.85
N LEU A 124 -10.97 -12.48 -0.77
CA LEU A 124 -9.62 -12.63 -0.20
C LEU A 124 -9.49 -13.88 0.69
N VAL A 125 -10.60 -14.48 1.13
CA VAL A 125 -10.60 -15.65 2.04
C VAL A 125 -9.71 -16.80 1.55
N PRO A 126 -9.71 -17.21 0.27
CA PRO A 126 -8.87 -18.32 -0.20
C PRO A 126 -7.36 -18.08 -0.09
N VAL A 127 -6.93 -16.82 0.00
CA VAL A 127 -5.52 -16.41 0.08
C VAL A 127 -5.15 -15.84 1.45
N ALA A 128 -6.09 -15.86 2.41
CA ALA A 128 -5.92 -15.34 3.75
C ALA A 128 -5.55 -16.44 4.75
N GLN A 129 -4.70 -16.07 5.70
CA GLN A 129 -4.43 -16.83 6.92
C GLN A 129 -4.49 -15.87 8.11
N TRP A 130 -5.14 -16.27 9.18
CA TRP A 130 -5.27 -15.49 10.41
C TRP A 130 -4.72 -16.30 11.57
N GLU A 131 -4.00 -15.64 12.47
CA GLU A 131 -3.48 -16.24 13.70
C GLU A 131 -3.39 -15.21 14.82
N MET A 132 -3.51 -15.68 16.06
CA MET A 132 -3.23 -14.89 17.26
C MET A 132 -1.77 -15.12 17.70
N ASP A 133 -1.10 -14.06 18.09
CA ASP A 133 0.30 -14.04 18.55
C ASP A 133 0.33 -13.76 20.06
N ASP A 134 0.82 -14.73 20.83
CA ASP A 134 0.89 -14.72 22.29
C ASP A 134 2.21 -14.15 22.86
N GLU A 135 3.17 -13.78 22.00
CA GLU A 135 4.48 -13.28 22.42
C GLU A 135 4.49 -11.75 22.67
N LEU A 136 3.51 -11.03 22.12
CA LEU A 136 3.38 -9.58 22.24
C LEU A 136 2.52 -9.23 23.47
N THR A 137 3.18 -8.72 24.52
CA THR A 137 2.58 -8.61 25.87
C THR A 137 1.98 -7.23 26.16
N SER A 138 0.70 -7.07 25.81
CA SER A 138 -0.25 -6.17 26.50
C SER A 138 -1.34 -7.03 27.16
N ASP A 139 -2.36 -6.41 27.76
CA ASP A 139 -3.64 -7.05 28.07
C ASP A 139 -4.38 -7.58 26.83
N HIS A 140 -4.03 -7.12 25.63
CA HIS A 140 -4.42 -7.66 24.33
C HIS A 140 -3.29 -8.49 23.70
N PHE A 141 -3.68 -9.57 23.03
CA PHE A 141 -2.81 -10.36 22.16
C PHE A 141 -2.84 -9.79 20.75
N ALA A 142 -1.68 -9.76 20.10
CA ALA A 142 -1.61 -9.30 18.73
C ALA A 142 -2.23 -10.34 17.78
N THR A 143 -2.65 -9.89 16.60
CA THR A 143 -3.19 -10.76 15.56
C THR A 143 -2.42 -10.55 14.28
N THR A 144 -2.07 -11.64 13.60
CA THR A 144 -1.39 -11.61 12.32
C THR A 144 -2.35 -12.08 11.24
N THR A 145 -2.49 -11.27 10.18
CA THR A 145 -3.22 -11.66 8.96
C THR A 145 -2.26 -11.66 7.79
N THR A 146 -2.11 -12.82 7.14
CA THR A 146 -1.29 -12.99 5.95
C THR A 146 -2.19 -13.09 4.72
N LEU A 147 -2.02 -12.18 3.78
CA LEU A 147 -2.66 -12.23 2.46
C LEU A 147 -1.62 -12.57 1.39
N ARG A 148 -1.81 -13.67 0.65
CA ARG A 148 -0.90 -14.09 -0.43
C ARG A 148 -1.26 -13.39 -1.73
N MET A 149 -0.70 -12.20 -1.94
CA MET A 149 -1.00 -11.32 -3.07
C MET A 149 0.28 -10.77 -3.72
N GLU A 150 0.19 -10.44 -5.01
CA GLU A 150 1.27 -9.80 -5.77
C GLU A 150 1.22 -8.28 -5.59
N LEU A 151 2.27 -7.72 -4.99
CA LEU A 151 2.42 -6.26 -4.83
C LEU A 151 2.76 -5.59 -6.16
N LEU A 152 2.39 -4.32 -6.30
CA LEU A 152 2.90 -3.49 -7.38
C LEU A 152 4.44 -3.47 -7.27
N PRO A 153 5.19 -3.78 -8.34
CA PRO A 153 6.64 -3.68 -8.30
C PRO A 153 7.02 -2.24 -7.91
N PRO A 154 8.03 -2.07 -7.03
CA PRO A 154 8.48 -0.74 -6.68
C PRO A 154 8.83 0.03 -7.95
N SER A 155 8.41 1.30 -8.01
CA SER A 155 8.67 2.16 -9.17
C SER A 155 10.15 2.05 -9.56
N PRO A 156 10.47 1.84 -10.86
CA PRO A 156 11.85 1.76 -11.28
C PRO A 156 12.58 3.01 -10.81
N ARG A 157 13.78 2.83 -10.24
CA ARG A 157 14.59 3.94 -9.75
C ARG A 157 14.68 5.00 -10.86
N PRO A 158 14.53 6.29 -10.55
CA PRO A 158 14.62 7.34 -11.56
C PRO A 158 15.96 7.19 -12.30
N SER A 159 15.89 7.00 -13.62
CA SER A 159 17.09 6.81 -14.43
C SER A 159 17.97 8.07 -14.37
N PRO A 160 19.31 7.91 -14.34
CA PRO A 160 20.22 9.04 -14.37
C PRO A 160 19.94 9.92 -15.59
N ARG A 161 19.60 11.20 -15.39
CA ARG A 161 19.35 12.17 -16.47
C ARG A 161 20.60 12.96 -16.77
N TRP A 162 20.78 13.46 -17.99
CA TRP A 162 21.87 14.36 -18.33
C TRP A 162 21.82 15.63 -17.45
N ASN A 163 22.90 15.90 -16.73
CA ASN A 163 23.03 17.13 -15.95
C ASN A 163 23.65 18.23 -16.81
N THR A 164 22.83 18.85 -17.65
CA THR A 164 23.26 19.92 -18.57
C THR A 164 23.83 21.15 -17.85
N LYS A 165 23.52 21.35 -16.57
CA LYS A 165 24.13 22.42 -15.74
C LYS A 165 25.61 22.16 -15.44
N LYS A 166 26.05 20.91 -15.45
CA LYS A 166 27.45 20.50 -15.24
C LYS A 166 28.13 20.05 -16.54
N ALA A 167 27.50 20.28 -17.69
CA ALA A 167 28.05 19.91 -18.99
C ALA A 167 29.34 20.68 -19.27
N ASN A 168 30.36 19.97 -19.76
CA ASN A 168 31.51 20.58 -20.40
C ASN A 168 31.17 20.84 -21.87
N TRP A 169 30.49 21.95 -22.15
CA TRP A 169 30.06 22.30 -23.51
C TRP A 169 31.21 22.44 -24.51
N LYS A 170 32.40 22.79 -24.03
CA LYS A 170 33.59 22.87 -24.88
C LYS A 170 34.01 21.48 -25.37
N LEU A 171 34.09 20.50 -24.46
CA LEU A 171 34.38 19.11 -24.83
C LEU A 171 33.29 18.52 -25.73
N TYR A 172 32.02 18.82 -25.46
CA TYR A 172 30.89 18.40 -26.30
C TYR A 172 31.06 18.90 -27.74
N GLN A 173 31.35 20.19 -27.90
CA GLN A 173 31.58 20.81 -29.21
C GLN A 173 32.81 20.22 -29.90
N ASP A 174 33.91 20.00 -29.17
CA ASP A 174 35.15 19.46 -29.74
C ASP A 174 34.96 18.02 -30.24
N GLU A 175 34.21 17.18 -29.52
CA GLU A 175 33.87 15.82 -29.96
C GLU A 175 32.98 15.81 -31.20
N LEU A 176 31.95 16.68 -31.27
CA LEU A 176 31.12 16.81 -32.47
C LEU A 176 31.89 17.34 -33.67
N GLN A 177 32.74 18.35 -33.49
CA GLN A 177 33.57 18.89 -34.56
C GLN A 177 34.56 17.85 -35.08
N LYS A 178 35.13 17.04 -34.17
CA LYS A 178 35.99 15.92 -34.53
C LYS A 178 35.26 14.86 -35.34
N TRP A 179 34.04 14.50 -34.96
CA TRP A 179 33.21 13.58 -35.75
C TRP A 179 32.91 14.17 -37.13
N PHE A 180 32.41 15.41 -37.18
CA PHE A 180 32.04 16.09 -38.43
C PHE A 180 33.20 16.22 -39.42
N SER A 181 34.41 16.52 -38.92
CA SER A 181 35.60 16.69 -39.78
C SER A 181 36.07 15.38 -40.43
N ASN A 182 35.63 14.23 -39.92
CA ASN A 182 35.97 12.90 -40.44
C ASN A 182 34.74 12.16 -41.01
N TYR A 183 33.58 12.81 -41.09
CA TYR A 183 32.34 12.17 -41.50
C TYR A 183 32.14 12.29 -43.02
N GLU A 184 31.90 11.16 -43.67
CA GLU A 184 31.44 11.08 -45.05
C GLU A 184 29.94 10.73 -45.04
N PRO A 185 29.05 11.59 -45.56
CA PRO A 185 27.61 11.38 -45.51
C PRO A 185 27.17 10.10 -46.24
N ALA A 186 26.31 9.32 -45.59
CA ALA A 186 25.64 8.18 -46.22
C ALA A 186 24.65 8.65 -47.31
N GLU A 187 24.46 7.83 -48.36
CA GLU A 187 23.44 8.08 -49.39
C GLU A 187 22.01 7.82 -48.88
N ASP A 188 21.88 6.90 -47.92
CA ASP A 188 20.62 6.58 -47.27
C ASP A 188 20.33 7.56 -46.13
N ILE A 189 19.11 8.12 -46.15
CA ILE A 189 18.66 9.10 -45.18
C ILE A 189 18.51 8.50 -43.78
N ASP A 190 18.11 7.23 -43.69
CA ASP A 190 17.96 6.56 -42.40
C ASP A 190 19.32 6.31 -41.76
N GLN A 191 20.31 5.89 -42.55
CA GLN A 191 21.69 5.76 -42.09
C GLN A 191 22.29 7.11 -41.68
N LEU A 192 22.07 8.18 -42.44
CA LEU A 192 22.54 9.52 -42.10
C LEU A 192 21.95 10.02 -40.77
N ASN A 193 20.65 9.78 -40.53
CA ASN A 193 20.00 10.13 -39.27
C ASN A 193 20.57 9.34 -38.09
N GLN A 194 20.85 8.05 -38.30
CA GLN A 194 21.45 7.20 -37.27
C GLN A 194 22.85 7.68 -36.92
N ASP A 195 23.70 7.94 -37.91
CA ASP A 195 25.08 8.42 -37.71
C ASP A 195 25.13 9.74 -36.92
N LEU A 196 24.24 10.68 -37.27
CA LEU A 196 24.13 11.96 -36.57
C LEU A 196 23.65 11.78 -35.12
N THR A 197 22.66 10.91 -34.90
CA THR A 197 22.12 10.62 -33.57
C THR A 197 23.19 10.01 -32.68
N ASP A 198 23.96 9.06 -33.21
CA ASP A 198 25.04 8.40 -32.47
C ASP A 198 26.17 9.38 -32.13
N ALA A 199 26.51 10.30 -33.04
CA ALA A 199 27.49 11.35 -32.78
C ALA A 199 27.05 12.29 -31.66
N ILE A 200 25.79 12.73 -31.67
CA ILE A 200 25.19 13.58 -30.63
C ILE A 200 25.21 12.87 -29.28
N GLN A 201 24.84 11.59 -29.25
CA GLN A 201 24.81 10.80 -28.04
C GLN A 201 26.23 10.54 -27.50
N HIS A 202 27.19 10.19 -28.35
CA HIS A 202 28.58 9.96 -27.98
C HIS A 202 29.22 11.22 -27.38
N ALA A 203 29.00 12.38 -28.00
CA ALA A 203 29.49 13.65 -27.45
C ALA A 203 28.84 13.95 -26.08
N ALA A 204 27.54 13.68 -25.92
CA ALA A 204 26.86 13.86 -24.64
C ALA A 204 27.42 12.94 -23.55
N GLU A 205 27.68 11.67 -23.87
CA GLU A 205 28.27 10.68 -22.96
C GLU A 205 29.63 11.08 -22.41
N LYS A 206 30.47 11.70 -23.24
CA LYS A 206 31.79 12.20 -22.80
C LYS A 206 31.72 13.50 -22.02
N ALA A 207 30.82 14.40 -22.40
CA ALA A 207 30.88 15.79 -21.96
C ALA A 207 29.86 16.15 -20.87
N ILE A 208 28.77 15.40 -20.73
CA ILE A 208 27.67 15.73 -19.84
C ILE A 208 27.58 14.66 -18.74
N PRO A 209 27.90 14.98 -17.48
CA PRO A 209 27.71 14.02 -16.40
C PRO A 209 26.22 13.73 -16.20
N LYS A 210 25.86 12.50 -15.81
CA LYS A 210 24.48 12.16 -15.45
C LYS A 210 24.21 12.55 -13.98
N THR A 211 22.95 12.87 -13.66
CA THR A 211 22.52 13.11 -12.28
C THR A 211 22.61 11.82 -11.49
N ASN A 212 23.13 11.89 -10.27
CA ASN A 212 22.97 10.77 -9.35
C ASN A 212 21.47 10.57 -9.08
N PRO A 213 20.96 9.33 -9.13
CA PRO A 213 19.61 9.04 -8.70
C PRO A 213 19.52 9.38 -7.21
N THR A 214 18.95 10.54 -6.89
CA THR A 214 18.71 10.93 -5.50
C THR A 214 17.46 10.21 -5.02
N ASN A 215 17.62 9.31 -4.04
CA ASN A 215 16.50 8.89 -3.19
C ASN A 215 16.06 10.12 -2.40
N ARG A 216 15.11 10.89 -2.93
CA ARG A 216 14.37 11.83 -2.10
C ARG A 216 13.44 10.97 -1.24
N HIS A 217 13.90 10.63 -0.04
CA HIS A 217 12.97 10.35 1.05
C HIS A 217 12.16 11.63 1.25
N HIS A 218 10.87 11.58 0.94
CA HIS A 218 9.93 12.55 1.48
C HIS A 218 10.03 12.41 2.99
N LYS A 219 10.52 13.46 3.65
CA LYS A 219 10.35 13.63 5.08
C LYS A 219 9.02 14.34 5.20
N ASP A 220 7.98 13.59 5.53
CA ASP A 220 6.79 14.11 6.18
C ASP A 220 6.71 13.44 7.56
#